data_AF-A0A2R5G1D1-F1
#
_entry.id   AF-A0A2R5G1D1-F1
#
_cell.length_a   1.000
_cell.length_b   1.000
_cell.length_c   1.000
_cell.angle_alpha   90.00
_cell.angle_beta   90.00
_cell.angle_gamma   90.00
#
_symmetry.space_group_name_H-M   'P 1'
#
loop_
_entity.id
_entity.type
_entity.pdbx_description
1 polymer ?
#
loop_
_entity_poly.entity_id
_entity_poly.type
_entity_poly.pdbx_seq_one_letter_code
_entity_poly.pdbx_strand_id
1 'polypeptide(L)'
;MGEPLADVTVSFDDAANIRVFDHEKFENTGELRDECRDFASKVGDFTENVQTFVQVLDAQAKIIEKEKLRAIGQRNLVDAEIETRKQKQRQRMLLLQEREAELERLETQLNSLAKVEADQLALIEKLSNNELN
;
A
#
# COMPACT_ATOMS: atom_id res chain seq x y z
N MET A 1 -80.82 -15.97 26.39
CA MET A 1 -81.06 -15.61 24.98
C MET A 1 -79.74 -15.84 24.26
N GLY A 2 -79.59 -17.00 23.61
CA GLY A 2 -78.40 -17.27 22.81
C GLY A 2 -78.52 -16.56 21.47
N GLU A 3 -77.45 -15.91 21.02
CA GLU A 3 -77.39 -15.38 19.65
C GLU A 3 -77.60 -16.52 18.66
N PRO A 4 -78.37 -16.32 17.58
CA PRO A 4 -78.48 -17.32 16.54
C PRO A 4 -77.09 -17.49 15.92
N LEU A 5 -76.54 -18.71 16.01
CA LEU A 5 -75.34 -19.09 15.27
C LEU A 5 -75.60 -18.74 13.80
N ALA A 6 -74.80 -17.82 13.26
CA ALA A 6 -74.86 -17.43 11.86
C ALA A 6 -74.86 -18.68 10.98
N ASP A 7 -75.63 -18.66 9.89
CA ASP A 7 -75.79 -19.75 8.93
C ASP A 7 -74.41 -20.35 8.57
N VAL A 8 -74.09 -21.52 9.16
CA VAL A 8 -72.77 -22.14 9.00
C VAL A 8 -72.80 -22.91 7.69
N THR A 9 -72.30 -22.28 6.62
CA THR A 9 -72.14 -22.94 5.32
C THR A 9 -71.03 -23.98 5.41
N VAL A 10 -71.42 -25.25 5.40
CA VAL A 10 -70.50 -26.40 5.40
C VAL A 10 -70.09 -26.70 3.95
N SER A 11 -68.78 -26.84 3.71
CA SER A 11 -68.22 -27.28 2.43
C SER A 11 -67.59 -28.67 2.57
N PHE A 12 -67.40 -29.35 1.44
CA PHE A 12 -66.69 -30.63 1.36
C PHE A 12 -65.43 -30.43 0.54
N ASP A 13 -64.32 -30.99 0.99
CA ASP A 13 -63.10 -31.05 0.19
C ASP A 13 -63.04 -32.27 -0.73
N ASP A 14 -62.02 -32.31 -1.60
CA ASP A 14 -61.80 -33.42 -2.54
C ASP A 14 -61.59 -34.78 -1.88
N ALA A 15 -61.29 -34.81 -0.57
CA ALA A 15 -61.17 -36.02 0.25
C ALA A 15 -62.44 -36.32 1.06
N ALA A 16 -63.56 -35.66 0.74
CA ALA A 16 -64.87 -35.76 1.39
C ALA A 16 -64.89 -35.39 2.89
N ASN A 17 -63.90 -34.62 3.37
CA ASN A 17 -63.92 -34.09 4.73
C ASN A 17 -64.83 -32.87 4.82
N ILE A 18 -65.53 -32.78 5.95
CA ILE A 18 -66.41 -31.66 6.28
C ILE A 18 -65.57 -30.46 6.69
N ARG A 19 -65.76 -29.31 6.04
CA ARG A 19 -65.09 -28.05 6.36
C ARG A 19 -66.10 -26.94 6.65
N VAL A 20 -65.74 -26.08 7.59
CA VAL A 20 -66.53 -24.89 7.97
C VAL A 20 -66.16 -23.68 7.11
N PHE A 21 -65.02 -23.74 6.42
CA PHE A 21 -64.56 -22.76 5.46
C PHE A 21 -64.78 -23.27 4.05
N ASP A 22 -64.95 -22.36 3.09
CA ASP A 22 -64.94 -22.69 1.66
C ASP A 22 -63.62 -23.38 1.28
N HIS A 23 -63.71 -24.53 0.60
CA HIS A 23 -62.56 -25.39 0.31
C HIS A 23 -61.49 -24.68 -0.52
N GLU A 24 -61.88 -23.97 -1.58
CA GLU A 24 -60.96 -23.25 -2.47
C GLU A 24 -60.25 -22.13 -1.70
N LYS A 25 -60.98 -21.40 -0.84
CA LYS A 25 -60.38 -20.36 0.01
C LYS A 25 -59.40 -20.95 1.03
N PHE A 26 -59.67 -22.14 1.57
CA PHE A 26 -58.79 -22.81 2.52
C PHE A 26 -57.46 -23.22 1.86
N GLU A 27 -57.52 -23.88 0.69
CA GLU A 27 -56.34 -24.30 -0.08
C GLU A 27 -55.49 -23.09 -0.49
N ASN A 28 -56.11 -22.06 -1.10
CA ASN A 28 -55.43 -20.83 -1.49
C ASN A 28 -54.76 -20.11 -0.31
N THR A 29 -55.35 -20.16 0.88
CA THR A 29 -54.74 -19.59 2.10
C THR A 29 -53.55 -20.41 2.58
N GLY A 30 -53.59 -21.73 2.39
CA GLY A 30 -52.46 -22.64 2.65
C GLY A 30 -51.28 -22.39 1.73
N GLU A 31 -51.54 -22.29 0.42
CA GLU A 31 -50.53 -21.94 -0.59
C GLU A 31 -49.90 -20.57 -0.30
N LEU A 32 -50.73 -19.54 -0.07
CA LEU A 32 -50.25 -18.20 0.27
C LEU A 32 -49.38 -18.22 1.53
N ARG A 33 -49.73 -19.01 2.55
CA ARG A 33 -48.93 -19.13 3.77
C ARG A 33 -47.55 -19.71 3.47
N ASP A 34 -47.49 -20.76 2.65
CA ASP A 34 -46.24 -21.43 2.34
C ASP A 34 -45.35 -20.57 1.41
N GLU A 35 -45.94 -19.87 0.42
CA GLU A 35 -45.23 -18.87 -0.37
C GLU A 35 -44.68 -17.72 0.49
N CYS A 36 -45.46 -17.23 1.46
CA CYS A 36 -45.01 -16.20 2.39
C CYS A 36 -43.84 -16.68 3.26
N ARG A 37 -43.85 -17.95 3.66
CA ARG A 37 -42.75 -18.56 4.42
C ARG A 37 -41.49 -18.65 3.56
N ASP A 38 -41.62 -19.10 2.31
CA ASP A 38 -40.51 -19.21 1.38
C ASP A 38 -39.92 -17.84 1.03
N PHE A 39 -40.78 -16.83 0.85
CA PHE A 39 -40.35 -15.46 0.66
C PHE A 39 -39.56 -14.94 1.85
N ALA A 40 -40.08 -15.14 3.08
CA ALA A 40 -39.38 -14.73 4.30
C ALA A 40 -38.01 -15.42 4.43
N SER A 41 -37.91 -16.72 4.08
CA SER A 41 -36.64 -17.44 4.06
C SER A 41 -35.65 -16.83 3.06
N LYS A 42 -36.08 -16.59 1.82
CA LYS A 42 -35.23 -15.99 0.77
C LYS A 42 -34.76 -14.59 1.14
N VAL A 43 -35.59 -13.80 1.82
CA VAL A 43 -35.20 -12.47 2.34
C VAL A 43 -34.16 -12.61 3.45
N GLY A 44 -34.29 -13.62 4.31
CA GLY A 44 -33.30 -13.98 5.31
C GLY A 44 -31.94 -14.28 4.68
N ASP A 45 -31.91 -15.22 3.72
CA ASP A 45 -30.69 -15.62 3.02
C ASP A 45 -30.06 -14.43 2.26
N PHE A 46 -30.88 -13.59 1.63
CA PHE A 46 -30.39 -12.40 0.94
C PHE A 46 -29.71 -11.44 1.93
N THR A 47 -30.30 -11.23 3.10
CA THR A 47 -29.75 -10.35 4.13
C THR A 47 -28.40 -10.87 4.65
N GLU A 48 -28.29 -12.17 4.89
CA GLU A 48 -27.03 -12.81 5.30
C GLU A 48 -25.93 -12.67 4.23
N ASN A 49 -26.29 -12.88 2.96
CA ASN A 49 -25.37 -12.71 1.84
C ASN A 49 -24.87 -11.26 1.72
N VAL A 50 -25.76 -10.28 1.85
CA VAL A 50 -25.39 -8.85 1.83
C VAL A 50 -24.46 -8.53 3.01
N GLN A 51 -24.76 -9.04 4.21
CA GLN A 51 -23.90 -8.82 5.37
C GLN A 51 -22.50 -9.41 5.17
N THR A 52 -22.40 -10.62 4.62
CA THR A 52 -21.13 -11.26 4.27
C THR A 52 -20.37 -10.44 3.23
N PHE A 53 -21.06 -9.96 2.19
CA PHE A 53 -20.46 -9.14 1.15
C PHE A 53 -19.90 -7.81 1.68
N VAL A 54 -20.63 -7.14 2.58
CA VAL A 54 -20.15 -5.93 3.25
C VAL A 54 -18.88 -6.20 4.05
N GLN A 55 -18.81 -7.31 4.79
CA GLN A 55 -17.61 -7.67 5.56
C GLN A 55 -16.40 -7.91 4.67
N VAL A 56 -16.59 -8.57 3.52
CA VAL A 56 -15.51 -8.80 2.55
C VAL A 56 -15.03 -7.49 1.94
N LEU A 57 -15.95 -6.59 1.58
CA LEU A 57 -15.60 -5.27 1.06
C LEU A 57 -14.81 -4.44 2.07
N ASP A 58 -15.22 -4.44 3.34
CA ASP A 58 -14.49 -3.74 4.41
C ASP A 58 -13.08 -4.31 4.63
N ALA A 59 -12.94 -5.63 4.59
CA ALA A 59 -11.64 -6.28 4.68
C ALA A 59 -10.73 -5.90 3.50
N GLN A 60 -11.28 -5.90 2.29
CA GLN A 60 -10.54 -5.55 1.08
C GLN A 60 -10.14 -4.06 1.07
N ALA A 61 -11.03 -3.16 1.51
CA ALA A 61 -10.73 -1.74 1.63
C ALA A 61 -9.55 -1.47 2.56
N LYS A 62 -9.47 -2.18 3.71
CA LYS A 62 -8.34 -2.08 4.64
C LYS A 62 -7.02 -2.54 4.01
N ILE A 63 -7.05 -3.62 3.22
CA ILE A 63 -5.85 -4.11 2.51
C ILE A 63 -5.39 -3.08 1.47
N ILE A 64 -6.32 -2.53 0.69
CA ILE A 64 -6.01 -1.53 -0.34
C ILE A 64 -5.38 -0.29 0.30
N GLU A 65 -5.94 0.24 1.38
CA GLU A 65 -5.39 1.43 2.02
C GLU A 65 -3.99 1.17 2.61
N LYS A 66 -3.77 -0.01 3.21
CA LYS A 66 -2.45 -0.43 3.69
C LYS A 66 -1.42 -0.46 2.57
N GLU A 67 -1.74 -1.09 1.44
CA GLU A 67 -0.82 -1.18 0.31
C GLU A 67 -0.57 0.17 -0.37
N LYS A 68 -1.59 1.01 -0.46
CA LYS A 68 -1.45 2.40 -0.93
C LYS A 68 -0.48 3.19 -0.06
N LEU A 69 -0.61 3.13 1.27
CA LEU A 69 0.31 3.79 2.19
C LEU A 69 1.74 3.24 2.04
N ARG A 70 1.90 1.92 1.88
CA ARG A 70 3.20 1.28 1.64
C ARG A 70 3.85 1.80 0.35
N ALA A 71 3.10 1.87 -0.75
CA ALA A 71 3.57 2.37 -2.03
C ALA A 71 3.98 3.86 -1.96
N ILE A 72 3.19 4.69 -1.28
CA ILE A 72 3.53 6.11 -1.04
C ILE A 72 4.83 6.21 -0.23
N GLY A 73 4.96 5.43 0.84
CA GLY A 73 6.19 5.39 1.66
C GLY A 73 7.42 5.03 0.84
N GLN A 74 7.33 3.99 0.01
CA GLN A 74 8.42 3.58 -0.89
C GLN A 74 8.76 4.68 -1.91
N ARG A 75 7.76 5.34 -2.49
CA ARG A 75 8.00 6.46 -3.41
C ARG A 75 8.76 7.60 -2.73
N ASN A 76 8.34 7.99 -1.53
CA ASN A 76 9.00 9.06 -0.78
C ASN A 76 10.46 8.71 -0.43
N LEU A 77 10.76 7.45 -0.12
CA LEU A 77 12.14 6.99 0.11
C LEU A 77 13.00 7.12 -1.15
N VAL A 78 12.47 6.73 -2.31
CA VAL A 78 13.18 6.86 -3.59
C VAL A 78 13.43 8.33 -3.92
N ASP A 79 12.42 9.17 -3.76
CA ASP A 79 12.53 10.62 -4.02
C ASP A 79 13.59 11.27 -3.10
N ALA A 80 13.60 10.91 -1.82
CA ALA A 80 14.60 11.40 -0.86
C ALA A 80 16.02 10.88 -1.17
N GLU A 81 16.15 9.64 -1.63
CA GLU A 81 17.44 9.05 -2.01
C GLU A 81 18.03 9.74 -3.24
N ILE A 82 17.21 10.18 -4.20
CA ILE A 82 17.69 10.94 -5.37
C ILE A 82 18.36 12.24 -4.93
N GLU A 83 17.74 13.02 -4.05
CA GLU A 83 18.34 14.27 -3.56
C GLU A 83 19.58 13.99 -2.69
N THR A 84 19.53 12.96 -1.85
CA THR A 84 20.67 12.52 -1.04
C THR A 84 21.87 12.14 -1.92
N ARG A 85 21.65 11.44 -3.03
CA ARG A 85 22.71 11.08 -4.00
C ARG A 85 23.30 12.31 -4.66
N LYS A 86 22.48 13.26 -5.09
CA LYS A 86 22.95 14.53 -5.67
C LYS A 86 23.81 15.32 -4.69
N GLN A 87 23.38 15.42 -3.43
CA GLN A 87 24.15 16.08 -2.37
C GLN A 87 25.50 15.39 -2.13
N LYS A 88 25.51 14.06 -2.00
CA LYS A 88 26.74 13.27 -1.84
C LYS A 88 27.69 13.45 -3.03
N GLN A 89 27.16 13.48 -4.26
CA GLN A 89 27.98 13.70 -5.45
C GLN A 89 28.62 15.10 -5.45
N ARG A 90 27.85 16.15 -5.12
CA ARG A 90 28.39 17.50 -4.99
C ARG A 90 29.48 17.58 -3.92
N GLN A 91 29.25 16.97 -2.75
CA GLN A 91 30.23 16.93 -1.67
C GLN A 91 31.52 16.21 -2.07
N ARG A 92 31.42 15.08 -2.79
CA ARG A 92 32.60 14.38 -3.32
C ARG A 92 33.36 15.21 -4.34
N MET A 93 32.66 15.92 -5.21
CA MET A 93 33.30 16.79 -6.21
C MET A 93 34.08 17.92 -5.55
N LEU A 94 33.52 18.56 -4.53
CA LEU A 94 34.22 19.59 -3.76
C LEU A 94 35.47 19.04 -3.08
N LEU A 95 35.37 17.86 -2.47
CA LEU A 95 36.51 17.21 -1.85
C LEU A 95 37.60 16.87 -2.88
N LEU A 96 37.20 16.40 -4.07
CA LEU A 96 38.15 16.11 -5.15
C LEU A 96 38.91 17.37 -5.56
N GLN A 97 38.20 18.48 -5.79
CA GLN A 97 38.80 19.77 -6.14
C GLN A 97 39.77 20.26 -5.06
N GLU A 98 39.41 20.13 -3.79
CA GLU A 98 40.30 20.49 -2.67
C GLU A 98 41.60 19.67 -2.69
N ARG A 99 41.50 18.36 -2.95
CA ARG A 99 42.68 17.49 -3.02
C ARG A 99 43.53 17.74 -4.26
N GLU A 100 42.92 18.03 -5.40
CA GLU A 100 43.62 18.40 -6.63
C GLU A 100 44.42 19.70 -6.43
N ALA A 101 43.81 20.73 -5.84
CA ALA A 101 44.49 21.99 -5.54
C ALA A 101 45.65 21.82 -4.55
N GLU A 102 45.47 20.98 -3.53
CA GLU A 102 46.55 20.67 -2.58
C GLU A 102 47.69 19.90 -3.25
N LEU A 103 47.37 18.97 -4.16
CA LEU A 103 48.38 18.24 -4.93
C LEU A 103 49.21 19.19 -5.81
N GLU A 104 48.55 20.08 -6.57
CA GLU A 104 49.23 21.07 -7.43
C GLU A 104 50.16 21.99 -6.62
N ARG A 105 49.72 22.39 -5.42
CA ARG A 105 50.53 23.17 -4.48
C ARG A 105 51.79 22.41 -4.06
N LEU A 106 51.64 21.13 -3.68
CA LEU A 106 52.75 20.27 -3.26
C LEU A 106 53.72 19.98 -4.41
N GLU A 107 53.22 19.74 -5.62
CA GLU A 107 54.05 19.56 -6.82
C GLU A 107 54.89 20.80 -7.13
N THR A 108 54.28 21.99 -7.03
CA THR A 108 54.98 23.26 -7.22
C THR A 108 56.08 23.45 -6.17
N GLN A 109 55.80 23.13 -4.90
CA GLN A 109 56.79 23.19 -3.82
C GLN A 109 57.94 22.22 -4.04
N LEU A 110 57.64 20.98 -4.43
CA LEU A 110 58.64 19.96 -4.72
C LEU A 110 59.57 20.39 -5.86
N ASN A 111 59.00 20.90 -6.96
CA ASN A 111 59.78 21.40 -8.10
C ASN A 111 60.69 22.57 -7.71
N SER A 112 60.19 23.49 -6.87
CA SER A 112 61.00 24.61 -6.37
C SER A 112 62.16 24.13 -5.49
N LEU A 113 61.93 23.17 -4.59
CA LEU A 113 62.96 22.60 -3.73
C LEU A 113 64.01 21.81 -4.51
N ALA A 114 63.59 20.99 -5.47
CA ALA A 114 64.49 20.26 -6.36
C ALA A 114 65.42 21.19 -7.14
N LYS A 115 64.92 22.35 -7.58
CA LYS A 115 65.75 23.36 -8.24
C LYS A 115 66.79 23.95 -7.28
N VAL A 116 66.38 24.33 -6.07
CA VAL A 116 67.29 24.85 -5.04
C VAL A 116 68.36 23.82 -4.67
N GLU A 117 67.98 22.55 -4.52
CA GLU A 117 68.91 21.44 -4.26
C GLU A 117 69.93 21.30 -5.39
N ALA A 118 69.50 21.33 -6.65
CA ALA A 118 70.40 21.27 -7.81
C ALA A 118 71.37 22.46 -7.84
N ASP A 119 70.89 23.67 -7.58
CA ASP A 119 71.72 24.89 -7.51
C ASP A 119 72.76 24.80 -6.38
N GLN A 120 72.37 24.25 -5.21
CA GLN A 120 73.26 24.03 -4.08
C GLN A 120 74.33 22.98 -4.39
N LEU A 121 73.96 21.85 -5.01
CA LEU A 121 74.92 20.81 -5.42
C LEU A 121 75.95 21.37 -6.41
N ALA A 122 75.50 22.14 -7.41
CA ALA A 122 76.39 22.79 -8.37
C ALA A 122 77.33 23.82 -7.72
N LEU A 123 76.87 24.52 -6.67
CA LEU A 123 77.72 25.42 -5.90
C LEU A 123 78.77 24.66 -5.08
N ILE A 124 78.38 23.57 -4.41
CA ILE A 124 79.30 22.72 -3.65
C ILE A 124 80.39 22.16 -4.58
N GLU A 125 80.04 21.69 -5.76
CA GLU A 125 81.00 21.18 -6.75
C GLU A 125 82.02 22.26 -7.16
N LYS A 126 81.57 23.50 -7.41
CA LYS A 126 82.45 24.62 -7.73
C LYS A 126 83.40 24.98 -6.58
N LEU A 127 82.90 25.01 -5.35
CA LEU A 127 83.70 25.31 -4.16
C LEU A 127 84.74 24.19 -3.92
N SER A 128 84.33 22.92 -4.02
CA SER A 128 85.23 21.78 -3.88
C SER A 128 86.35 21.77 -4.92
N ASN A 129 86.06 22.16 -6.16
CA ASN A 129 87.07 22.22 -7.23
C ASN A 129 88.02 23.42 -7.09
N ASN A 130 87.58 24.50 -6.44
CA ASN A 130 88.41 25.67 -6.16
C ASN A 130 89.35 25.47 -4.95
N GLU A 131 89.00 24.63 -3.97
CA GLU A 131 89.89 24.31 -2.85
C GLU A 131 90.99 23.28 -3.19
N LEU A 132 90.90 22.64 -4.36
CA LEU A 132 91.87 21.64 -4.86
C LEU A 132 92.92 22.22 -5.83
N ASN A 133 92.86 23.52 -6.15
CA ASN A 133 93.87 24.27 -6.92
C ASN A 133 94.60 25.27 -6.03
#